data_AF-A0A1S3HWS6-F1
#
_entry.id   AF-A0A1S3HWS6-F1
#
_cell.length_a   1.000
_cell.length_b   1.000
_cell.length_c   1.000
_cell.angle_alpha   90.00
_cell.angle_beta   90.00
_cell.angle_gamma   90.00
#
_symmetry.space_group_name_H-M   'P 1'
#
loop_
_entity.id
_entity.type
_entity.pdbx_description
1 polymer ?
#
loop_
_entity_poly.entity_id
_entity_poly.type
_entity_poly.pdbx_seq_one_letter_code
_entity_poly.pdbx_strand_id
1 'polypeptide(L)'
;MEEDMISALTSSLASITLKSVTWDRVRTATTSDADMAMLVDLITSGLPESRQEFPMKLHEYYQFKEDLSTIDGVVLYRERVVIPPALRQDVLSTLHSAHQGISSMITRAESLIFWPGITPDIVSTRTGCNHCNRMTPSQPSAPPTQLIYPDYQFQCVCADYFHYMGNNYLFIFDRYSNWPIVERASQGAAGLLASLRRTFITFGIADELSSDGDGSSHQLPPRRFFLIGVYIIVCHQ
;
A
#
# COMPACT_ATOMS: atom_id res chain seq x y z
N MET A 1 -30.10 6.51 -12.37
CA MET A 1 -29.39 6.78 -11.08
C MET A 1 -29.20 5.50 -10.30
N GLU A 2 -30.27 4.83 -9.86
CA GLU A 2 -30.15 3.55 -9.13
C GLU A 2 -29.62 2.41 -10.02
N GLU A 3 -30.14 2.27 -11.25
CA GLU A 3 -29.62 1.34 -12.27
C GLU A 3 -28.13 1.58 -12.62
N ASP A 4 -27.73 2.84 -12.77
CA ASP A 4 -26.33 3.20 -13.07
C ASP A 4 -25.40 2.86 -11.89
N MET A 5 -25.88 3.04 -10.67
CA MET A 5 -25.15 2.69 -9.44
C MET A 5 -25.02 1.18 -9.27
N ILE A 6 -26.07 0.41 -9.55
CA ILE A 6 -26.02 -1.06 -9.59
C ILE A 6 -25.03 -1.52 -10.67
N SER A 7 -25.05 -0.91 -11.86
CA SER A 7 -24.09 -1.20 -12.92
C SER A 7 -22.65 -0.89 -12.51
N ALA A 8 -22.42 0.21 -11.79
CA ALA A 8 -21.10 0.55 -11.27
C ALA A 8 -20.64 -0.47 -10.22
N LEU A 9 -21.49 -0.83 -9.26
CA LEU A 9 -21.18 -1.78 -8.19
C LEU A 9 -20.98 -3.21 -8.70
N THR A 10 -21.78 -3.64 -9.67
CA THR A 10 -21.61 -4.95 -10.35
C THR A 10 -20.28 -5.01 -11.11
N SER A 11 -19.94 -3.95 -11.86
CA SER A 11 -18.61 -3.83 -12.50
C SER A 11 -17.48 -3.82 -11.46
N SER A 12 -17.69 -3.13 -10.35
CA SER A 12 -16.77 -3.07 -9.22
C SER A 12 -16.49 -4.45 -8.61
N LEU A 13 -17.54 -5.22 -8.31
CA LEU A 13 -17.43 -6.60 -7.84
C LEU A 13 -16.74 -7.51 -8.86
N ALA A 14 -17.03 -7.33 -10.15
CA ALA A 14 -16.38 -8.07 -11.23
C ALA A 14 -14.87 -7.76 -11.32
N SER A 15 -14.46 -6.53 -11.00
CA SER A 15 -13.05 -6.09 -11.08
C SER A 15 -12.11 -6.83 -10.12
N ILE A 16 -12.60 -7.38 -9.00
CA ILE A 16 -11.75 -8.19 -8.09
C ILE A 16 -11.39 -9.55 -8.70
N THR A 17 -11.91 -9.92 -9.89
CA THR A 17 -11.92 -11.33 -10.33
C THR A 17 -12.53 -12.26 -9.27
N LEU A 18 -13.50 -11.74 -8.49
CA LEU A 18 -14.43 -12.51 -7.67
C LEU A 18 -15.35 -13.29 -8.60
N LYS A 19 -14.83 -14.35 -9.22
CA LYS A 19 -15.65 -15.28 -10.03
C LYS A 19 -16.84 -15.84 -9.24
N SER A 20 -16.83 -15.75 -7.91
CA SER A 20 -17.82 -16.30 -7.01
C SER A 20 -18.80 -15.27 -6.41
N VAL A 21 -18.64 -13.95 -6.51
CA VAL A 21 -19.52 -13.01 -5.78
C VAL A 21 -20.16 -12.00 -6.73
N THR A 22 -21.27 -12.43 -7.33
CA THR A 22 -22.14 -11.58 -8.15
C THR A 22 -23.17 -10.85 -7.28
N TRP A 23 -23.71 -9.75 -7.79
CA TRP A 23 -24.75 -8.96 -7.12
C TRP A 23 -25.97 -9.81 -6.73
N ASP A 24 -26.48 -10.64 -7.66
CA ASP A 24 -27.59 -11.54 -7.39
C ASP A 24 -27.29 -12.56 -6.29
N ARG A 25 -26.05 -13.06 -6.24
CA ARG A 25 -25.63 -14.01 -5.21
C ARG A 25 -25.55 -13.33 -3.85
N VAL A 26 -25.06 -12.09 -3.79
CA VAL A 26 -25.09 -11.27 -2.57
C VAL A 26 -26.53 -11.03 -2.13
N ARG A 27 -27.41 -10.57 -3.03
CA ARG A 27 -28.83 -10.35 -2.74
C ARG A 27 -29.52 -11.60 -2.21
N THR A 28 -29.30 -12.74 -2.86
CA THR A 28 -29.87 -14.03 -2.45
C THR A 28 -29.37 -14.43 -1.07
N ALA A 29 -28.08 -14.24 -0.79
CA ALA A 29 -27.51 -14.52 0.52
C ALA A 29 -28.01 -13.56 1.61
N THR A 30 -28.18 -12.27 1.30
CA THR A 30 -28.74 -11.25 2.21
C THR A 30 -30.19 -11.58 2.58
N THR A 31 -31.01 -11.97 1.61
CA THR A 31 -32.42 -12.31 1.83
C THR A 31 -32.62 -13.66 2.52
N SER A 32 -31.68 -14.59 2.35
CA SER A 32 -31.73 -15.90 3.03
C SER A 32 -31.23 -15.86 4.48
N ASP A 33 -30.43 -14.84 4.83
CA ASP A 33 -29.89 -14.66 6.17
C ASP A 33 -30.84 -13.76 6.99
N ALA A 34 -31.37 -14.31 8.10
CA ALA A 34 -32.39 -13.62 8.89
C ALA A 34 -31.90 -12.32 9.53
N ASP A 35 -30.61 -12.25 9.89
CA ASP A 35 -30.04 -11.07 10.54
C ASP A 35 -29.75 -9.99 9.49
N MET A 36 -29.26 -10.39 8.31
CA MET A 36 -29.06 -9.47 7.18
C MET A 36 -30.38 -8.93 6.61
N ALA A 37 -31.41 -9.77 6.51
CA ALA A 37 -32.75 -9.32 6.09
C ALA A 37 -33.33 -8.32 7.10
N MET A 38 -33.17 -8.58 8.41
CA MET A 38 -33.54 -7.64 9.47
C MET A 38 -32.77 -6.31 9.36
N LEU A 39 -31.49 -6.36 8.99
CA LEU A 39 -30.70 -5.14 8.77
C LEU A 39 -31.23 -4.32 7.59
N VAL A 40 -31.64 -4.96 6.49
CA VAL A 40 -32.29 -4.29 5.35
C VAL A 40 -33.59 -3.61 5.78
N ASP A 41 -34.45 -4.33 6.50
CA ASP A 41 -35.72 -3.79 7.01
C ASP A 41 -35.50 -2.60 7.97
N LEU A 42 -34.47 -2.69 8.81
CA LEU A 42 -34.11 -1.62 9.75
C LEU A 42 -33.58 -0.37 9.04
N ILE A 43 -32.73 -0.53 8.02
CA ILE A 43 -32.22 0.59 7.22
C ILE A 43 -33.37 1.27 6.46
N THR A 44 -34.28 0.50 5.86
CA THR A 44 -35.41 1.03 5.09
C THR A 44 -36.48 1.69 5.97
N SER A 45 -36.69 1.19 7.20
CA SER A 45 -37.65 1.75 8.16
C SER A 45 -37.11 2.93 8.95
N GLY A 46 -35.81 3.16 8.91
CA GLY A 46 -35.10 4.17 9.70
C GLY A 46 -34.33 3.56 10.86
N LEU A 47 -33.05 3.92 10.97
CA LEU A 47 -32.14 3.39 12.00
C LEU A 47 -32.39 4.09 13.35
N PRO A 48 -32.47 3.35 14.47
CA PRO A 48 -32.62 3.94 15.79
C PRO A 48 -31.45 4.84 16.19
N GLU A 49 -31.74 5.88 16.98
CA GLU A 49 -30.70 6.77 17.49
C GLU A 49 -29.88 6.13 18.61
N SER A 50 -30.55 5.41 19.50
CA SER A 50 -29.92 4.77 20.65
C SER A 50 -29.47 3.34 20.32
N ARG A 51 -28.26 3.00 20.76
CA ARG A 51 -27.74 1.62 20.70
C ARG A 51 -28.65 0.61 21.40
N GLN A 52 -29.39 1.04 22.42
CA GLN A 52 -30.27 0.16 23.21
C GLN A 52 -31.51 -0.27 22.43
N GLU A 53 -31.93 0.52 21.44
CA GLU A 53 -33.06 0.23 20.55
C GLU A 53 -32.64 -0.56 19.32
N PHE A 54 -31.33 -0.66 19.08
CA PHE A 54 -30.77 -1.45 18.00
C PHE A 54 -30.84 -2.95 18.34
N PRO A 55 -31.24 -3.84 17.40
CA PRO A 55 -31.27 -5.27 17.67
C PRO A 55 -29.90 -5.79 18.11
N MET A 56 -29.86 -6.54 19.22
CA MET A 56 -28.61 -7.03 19.81
C MET A 56 -27.73 -7.78 18.81
N LYS A 57 -28.34 -8.57 17.93
CA LYS A 57 -27.64 -9.33 16.88
C LYS A 57 -26.94 -8.44 15.85
N LEU A 58 -27.43 -7.22 15.65
CA LEU A 58 -26.93 -6.26 14.67
C LEU A 58 -26.06 -5.17 15.31
N HIS A 59 -25.76 -5.26 16.61
CA HIS A 59 -24.94 -4.28 17.32
C HIS A 59 -23.58 -4.01 16.67
N GLU A 60 -23.01 -4.99 15.94
CA GLU A 60 -21.75 -4.80 15.20
C GLU A 60 -21.87 -3.76 14.08
N TYR A 61 -23.07 -3.55 13.54
CA TYR A 61 -23.37 -2.56 12.51
C TYR A 61 -23.69 -1.17 13.07
N TYR A 62 -24.02 -1.05 14.37
CA TYR A 62 -24.45 0.22 14.97
C TYR A 62 -23.42 1.34 14.79
N GLN A 63 -22.12 1.04 14.92
CA GLN A 63 -21.05 2.04 14.76
C GLN A 63 -20.89 2.55 13.31
N PHE A 64 -21.56 1.90 12.36
CA PHE A 64 -21.53 2.24 10.94
C PHE A 64 -22.86 2.84 10.45
N LYS A 65 -23.86 2.99 11.33
CA LYS A 65 -25.26 3.26 10.98
C LYS A 65 -25.45 4.46 10.04
N GLU A 66 -24.70 5.54 10.24
CA GLU A 66 -24.80 6.77 9.42
C GLU A 66 -24.40 6.57 7.95
N ASP A 67 -23.56 5.58 7.70
CA ASP A 67 -22.99 5.29 6.38
C ASP A 67 -23.64 4.05 5.73
N LEU A 68 -24.66 3.46 6.36
CA LEU A 68 -25.36 2.29 5.84
C LEU A 68 -26.51 2.70 4.93
N SER A 69 -26.59 2.05 3.77
CA SER A 69 -27.70 2.21 2.83
C SER A 69 -28.06 0.86 2.21
N THR A 70 -29.20 0.82 1.52
CA THR A 70 -29.64 -0.37 0.79
C THR A 70 -29.94 -0.03 -0.66
N ILE A 71 -29.61 -0.96 -1.56
CA ILE A 71 -29.98 -0.91 -2.96
C ILE A 71 -30.45 -2.30 -3.35
N ASP A 72 -31.69 -2.40 -3.83
CA ASP A 72 -32.25 -3.65 -4.36
C ASP A 72 -32.03 -4.88 -3.45
N GLY A 73 -32.27 -4.70 -2.15
CA GLY A 73 -32.12 -5.74 -1.13
C GLY A 73 -30.67 -6.10 -0.76
N VAL A 74 -29.68 -5.32 -1.21
CA VAL A 74 -28.26 -5.44 -0.83
C VAL A 74 -27.89 -4.28 0.09
N VAL A 75 -27.20 -4.59 1.20
CA VAL A 75 -26.69 -3.57 2.13
C VAL A 75 -25.35 -3.05 1.64
N LEU A 76 -25.18 -1.74 1.70
CA LEU A 76 -23.92 -1.04 1.43
C LEU A 76 -23.44 -0.31 2.67
N TYR A 77 -22.11 -0.21 2.79
CA TYR A 77 -21.43 0.73 3.66
C TYR A 77 -20.67 1.72 2.80
N ARG A 78 -21.15 2.97 2.74
CA ARG A 78 -20.77 3.94 1.71
C ARG A 78 -20.94 3.32 0.32
N GLU A 79 -19.87 3.22 -0.46
CA GLU A 79 -19.85 2.62 -1.81
C GLU A 79 -19.46 1.13 -1.80
N ARG A 80 -19.34 0.50 -0.62
CA ARG A 80 -18.83 -0.87 -0.48
C ARG A 80 -19.95 -1.85 -0.20
N VAL A 81 -19.92 -2.99 -0.86
CA VAL A 81 -20.92 -4.04 -0.70
C VAL A 81 -20.71 -4.76 0.63
N VAL A 82 -21.75 -4.80 1.47
CA VAL A 82 -21.71 -5.57 2.71
C VAL A 82 -21.88 -7.05 2.37
N ILE A 83 -20.88 -7.86 2.73
CA ILE A 83 -20.86 -9.29 2.38
C ILE A 83 -21.57 -10.11 3.48
N PRO A 84 -22.65 -10.84 3.14
CA PRO A 84 -23.35 -11.73 4.07
C PRO A 84 -22.41 -12.84 4.60
N PRO A 85 -22.63 -13.33 5.84
CA PRO A 85 -21.77 -14.34 6.46
C PRO A 85 -21.47 -15.55 5.57
N ALA A 86 -22.47 -16.06 4.85
CA ALA A 86 -22.35 -17.22 3.96
C ALA A 86 -21.33 -17.04 2.82
N LEU A 87 -21.01 -15.81 2.42
CA LEU A 87 -20.09 -15.51 1.31
C LEU A 87 -18.71 -15.04 1.77
N ARG A 88 -18.52 -14.76 3.07
CA ARG A 88 -17.26 -14.19 3.59
C ARG A 88 -16.06 -15.09 3.29
N GLN A 89 -16.21 -16.41 3.42
CA GLN A 89 -15.12 -17.36 3.15
C GLN A 89 -14.69 -17.38 1.66
N ASP A 90 -15.65 -17.33 0.74
CA ASP A 90 -15.39 -17.27 -0.70
C ASP A 90 -14.64 -15.97 -1.06
N VAL A 91 -15.05 -14.85 -0.45
CA VAL A 91 -14.40 -13.56 -0.60
C VAL A 91 -12.97 -13.59 -0.06
N LEU A 92 -12.77 -14.10 1.16
CA LEU A 92 -11.45 -14.22 1.79
C LEU A 92 -10.50 -15.09 0.95
N SER A 93 -10.98 -16.22 0.44
CA SER A 93 -10.21 -17.08 -0.47
C SER A 93 -9.81 -16.35 -1.75
N THR A 94 -10.69 -15.49 -2.26
CA THR A 94 -10.40 -14.72 -3.47
C THR A 94 -9.41 -13.58 -3.19
N LEU A 95 -9.57 -12.85 -2.09
CA LEU A 95 -8.60 -11.84 -1.66
C LEU A 95 -7.21 -12.46 -1.46
N HIS A 96 -7.16 -13.68 -0.91
CA HIS A 96 -5.93 -14.43 -0.70
C HIS A 96 -5.37 -15.07 -1.98
N SER A 97 -6.07 -14.99 -3.12
CA SER A 97 -5.58 -15.54 -4.39
C SER A 97 -4.21 -14.95 -4.75
N ALA A 98 -3.38 -15.77 -5.41
CA ALA A 98 -1.98 -15.45 -5.68
C ALA A 98 -1.14 -15.14 -4.43
N HIS A 99 -1.55 -15.60 -3.24
CA HIS A 99 -0.75 -15.55 -1.99
C HIS A 99 -0.33 -14.13 -1.58
N GLN A 100 -1.24 -13.19 -1.76
CA GLN A 100 -1.01 -11.78 -1.45
C GLN A 100 -0.75 -11.53 0.03
N GLY A 101 0.08 -10.52 0.30
CA GLY A 101 0.29 -10.01 1.65
C GLY A 101 -0.95 -9.32 2.22
N ILE A 102 -0.98 -9.19 3.55
CA ILE A 102 -2.09 -8.60 4.30
C ILE A 102 -2.47 -7.21 3.76
N SER A 103 -1.49 -6.33 3.53
CA SER A 103 -1.76 -4.97 3.03
C SER A 103 -2.47 -4.97 1.69
N SER A 104 -2.08 -5.84 0.75
CA SER A 104 -2.74 -5.95 -0.55
C SER A 104 -4.18 -6.45 -0.42
N MET A 105 -4.42 -7.43 0.45
CA MET A 105 -5.77 -7.92 0.74
C MET A 105 -6.65 -6.83 1.34
N ILE A 106 -6.13 -6.04 2.28
CA ILE A 106 -6.84 -4.92 2.90
C ILE A 106 -7.18 -3.85 1.87
N THR A 107 -6.21 -3.38 1.07
CA THR A 107 -6.46 -2.35 0.05
C THR A 107 -7.56 -2.77 -0.94
N ARG A 108 -7.56 -4.04 -1.36
CA ARG A 108 -8.62 -4.57 -2.24
C ARG A 108 -9.97 -4.62 -1.54
N ALA A 109 -10.01 -5.08 -0.29
CA ALA A 109 -11.24 -5.09 0.49
C ALA A 109 -11.81 -3.68 0.66
N GLU A 110 -10.96 -2.73 1.07
CA GLU A 110 -11.34 -1.34 1.32
C GLU A 110 -11.92 -0.62 0.11
N SER A 111 -11.58 -1.06 -1.10
CA SER A 111 -12.12 -0.46 -2.32
C SER A 111 -13.57 -0.85 -2.61
N LEU A 112 -14.05 -2.01 -2.14
CA LEU A 112 -15.22 -2.65 -2.75
C LEU A 112 -16.16 -3.39 -1.82
N ILE A 113 -15.66 -3.91 -0.70
CA ILE A 113 -16.42 -4.84 0.15
C ILE A 113 -16.24 -4.51 1.62
N PHE A 114 -17.20 -4.96 2.42
CA PHE A 114 -17.20 -4.67 3.83
C PHE A 114 -17.94 -5.74 4.64
N TRP A 115 -17.47 -5.98 5.86
CA TRP A 115 -18.27 -6.46 6.98
C TRP A 115 -17.56 -6.07 8.28
N PRO A 116 -18.28 -5.94 9.42
CA PRO A 116 -17.64 -5.75 10.71
C PRO A 116 -16.66 -6.91 10.99
N GLY A 117 -15.38 -6.59 11.21
CA GLY A 117 -14.34 -7.59 11.45
C GLY A 117 -13.58 -8.13 10.23
N ILE A 118 -13.78 -7.55 9.03
CA ILE A 118 -13.07 -7.95 7.80
C ILE A 118 -11.53 -7.98 7.94
N THR A 119 -10.93 -7.00 8.63
CA THR A 119 -9.47 -6.92 8.78
C THR A 119 -8.91 -8.08 9.61
N PRO A 120 -9.43 -8.38 10.83
CA PRO A 120 -9.09 -9.61 11.55
C PRO A 120 -9.22 -10.88 10.72
N ASP A 121 -10.29 -11.02 9.92
CA ASP A 121 -10.51 -12.20 9.08
C ASP A 121 -9.47 -12.33 7.96
N ILE A 122 -9.09 -11.21 7.33
CA ILE A 122 -7.99 -11.14 6.35
C ILE A 122 -6.68 -11.58 6.98
N VAL A 123 -6.35 -11.06 8.17
CA VAL A 123 -5.12 -11.40 8.90
C VAL A 123 -5.12 -12.90 9.20
N SER A 124 -6.21 -13.43 9.76
CA SER A 124 -6.37 -14.86 10.08
C SER A 124 -6.21 -15.75 8.84
N THR A 125 -6.82 -15.36 7.72
CA THR A 125 -6.73 -16.09 6.45
C THR A 125 -5.29 -16.18 5.95
N ARG A 126 -4.55 -15.06 5.97
CA ARG A 126 -3.15 -15.03 5.54
C ARG A 126 -2.25 -15.81 6.51
N THR A 127 -2.42 -15.63 7.81
CA THR A 127 -1.59 -16.32 8.83
C THR A 127 -1.85 -17.82 8.89
N GLY A 128 -3.06 -18.28 8.54
CA GLY A 128 -3.39 -19.69 8.39
C GLY A 128 -2.82 -20.35 7.12
N CYS A 129 -2.29 -19.57 6.16
CA CYS A 129 -1.81 -20.11 4.90
C CYS A 129 -0.41 -20.74 5.02
N ASN A 130 -0.35 -22.07 4.97
CA ASN A 130 0.90 -22.84 5.00
C ASN A 130 1.89 -22.44 3.90
N HIS A 131 1.41 -22.14 2.70
CA HIS A 131 2.29 -21.76 1.58
C HIS A 131 2.94 -20.39 1.81
N CYS A 132 2.15 -19.38 2.19
CA CYS A 132 2.67 -18.05 2.54
C CYS A 132 3.65 -18.11 3.72
N ASN A 133 3.35 -18.92 4.74
CA ASN A 133 4.21 -19.06 5.91
C ASN A 133 5.56 -19.72 5.56
N ARG A 134 5.58 -20.67 4.62
CA ARG A 134 6.82 -21.29 4.13
C ARG A 134 7.68 -20.34 3.29
N MET A 135 7.07 -19.44 2.53
CA MET A 135 7.78 -18.47 1.69
C MET A 135 8.14 -17.17 2.43
N THR A 136 7.66 -16.98 3.66
CA THR A 136 8.03 -15.82 4.46
C THR A 136 9.52 -15.94 4.83
N PRO A 137 10.34 -14.90 4.59
CA PRO A 137 11.75 -14.91 5.00
C PRO A 137 11.87 -15.27 6.48
N SER A 138 12.72 -16.23 6.82
CA SER A 138 12.93 -16.66 8.21
C SER A 138 13.51 -15.57 9.10
N GLN A 139 14.07 -14.52 8.49
CA GLN A 139 14.49 -13.29 9.15
C GLN A 139 13.68 -12.14 8.56
N PRO A 140 12.72 -11.56 9.29
CA PRO A 140 12.14 -10.29 8.88
C PRO A 140 13.26 -9.27 8.79
N SER A 141 13.33 -8.54 7.68
CA SER A 141 14.25 -7.41 7.54
C SER A 141 14.10 -6.50 8.75
N ALA A 142 15.21 -5.98 9.28
CA ALA A 142 15.15 -4.97 10.31
C ALA A 142 14.17 -3.86 9.87
N PRO A 143 13.35 -3.30 10.78
CA PRO A 143 12.52 -2.15 10.44
C PRO A 143 13.38 -1.12 9.71
N PRO A 144 12.88 -0.52 8.62
CA PRO A 144 13.64 0.48 7.89
C PRO A 144 14.13 1.53 8.88
N THR A 145 15.43 1.83 8.84
CA THR A 145 16.01 2.85 9.71
C THR A 145 15.26 4.16 9.46
N GLN A 146 14.92 4.87 10.54
CA GLN A 146 14.26 6.16 10.42
C GLN A 146 15.11 7.08 9.55
N LEU A 147 14.50 7.67 8.53
CA LEU A 147 15.16 8.63 7.67
C LEU A 147 15.53 9.86 8.51
N ILE A 148 16.82 10.20 8.50
CA ILE A 148 17.31 11.45 9.09
C ILE A 148 16.93 12.58 8.13
N TYR A 149 16.03 13.46 8.57
CA TYR A 149 15.69 14.64 7.80
C TYR A 149 16.85 15.65 7.85
N PRO A 150 17.29 16.18 6.71
CA PRO A 150 18.28 17.25 6.71
C PRO A 150 17.70 18.53 7.33
N ASP A 151 18.55 19.27 8.03
CA ASP A 151 18.25 20.57 8.64
C ASP A 151 18.46 21.74 7.65
N TYR A 152 19.31 21.53 6.63
CA TYR A 152 19.66 22.55 5.63
C TYR A 152 19.94 21.95 4.24
N GLN A 153 19.88 22.82 3.23
CA GLN A 153 20.11 22.47 1.82
C GLN A 153 21.49 21.82 1.63
N PHE A 154 21.53 20.75 0.84
CA PHE A 154 22.73 19.99 0.51
C PHE A 154 23.43 19.32 1.69
N GLN A 155 22.81 19.27 2.88
CA GLN A 155 23.34 18.47 3.99
C GLN A 155 23.36 16.98 3.65
N CYS A 156 22.27 16.50 3.02
CA CYS A 156 22.11 15.11 2.64
C CYS A 156 21.68 15.03 1.18
N VAL A 157 22.48 14.38 0.34
CA VAL A 157 22.19 14.23 -1.09
C VAL A 157 22.06 12.76 -1.48
N CYS A 158 21.14 12.46 -2.38
CA CYS A 158 21.06 11.18 -3.06
C CYS A 158 21.67 11.32 -4.44
N ALA A 159 22.42 10.33 -4.91
CA ALA A 159 23.03 10.32 -6.23
C ALA A 159 22.77 8.99 -6.94
N ASP A 160 22.67 9.05 -8.26
CA ASP A 160 22.55 7.89 -9.15
C ASP A 160 23.43 8.11 -10.38
N TYR A 161 24.19 7.09 -10.76
CA TYR A 161 25.07 7.11 -11.92
C TYR A 161 24.57 6.13 -12.98
N PHE A 162 24.12 6.65 -14.12
CA PHE A 162 23.45 5.83 -15.13
C PHE A 162 23.99 6.09 -16.54
N HIS A 163 23.78 5.11 -17.42
CA HIS A 163 24.13 5.19 -18.83
C HIS A 163 22.88 5.42 -19.68
N TYR A 164 22.91 6.42 -20.55
CA TYR A 164 21.83 6.71 -21.48
C TYR A 164 22.37 7.19 -22.82
N MET A 165 21.92 6.56 -23.91
CA MET A 165 22.24 6.96 -25.30
C MET A 165 23.74 7.18 -25.55
N GLY A 166 24.59 6.25 -25.10
CA GLY A 166 26.04 6.30 -25.32
C GLY A 166 26.79 7.25 -24.38
N ASN A 167 26.12 7.85 -23.40
CA ASN A 167 26.69 8.80 -22.46
C ASN A 167 26.42 8.38 -21.02
N ASN A 168 27.34 8.72 -20.12
CA ASN A 168 27.15 8.53 -18.70
C ASN A 168 26.66 9.82 -18.05
N TYR A 169 25.80 9.69 -17.06
CA TYR A 169 25.21 10.79 -16.33
C TYR A 169 25.28 10.54 -14.84
N LEU A 170 25.43 11.62 -14.08
CA LEU A 170 25.25 11.65 -12.64
C LEU A 170 24.01 12.49 -12.35
N PHE A 171 23.00 11.86 -11.77
CA PHE A 171 21.88 12.54 -11.15
C PHE A 171 22.18 12.73 -9.67
N ILE A 172 21.94 13.92 -9.14
CA ILE A 172 22.04 14.22 -7.71
C ILE A 172 20.76 14.93 -7.31
N PHE A 173 20.25 14.60 -6.13
CA PHE A 173 19.02 15.12 -5.57
C PHE A 173 19.26 15.55 -4.13
N ASP A 174 19.01 16.81 -3.82
CA ASP A 174 19.05 17.32 -2.45
C ASP A 174 17.79 16.88 -1.66
N ARG A 175 17.98 16.16 -0.55
CA ARG A 175 16.85 15.68 0.27
C ARG A 175 16.08 16.79 0.99
N TYR A 176 16.67 17.97 1.18
CA TYR A 176 16.01 19.07 1.87
C TYR A 176 15.04 19.81 0.94
N SER A 177 15.53 20.25 -0.21
CA SER A 177 14.77 21.11 -1.13
C SER A 177 14.13 20.36 -2.31
N ASN A 178 14.42 19.06 -2.45
CA ASN A 178 14.11 18.26 -3.64
C ASN A 178 14.72 18.84 -4.94
N TRP A 179 15.86 19.53 -4.84
CA TRP A 179 16.52 20.16 -5.99
C TRP A 179 17.33 19.13 -6.81
N PRO A 180 17.02 18.95 -8.10
CA PRO A 180 17.74 18.01 -8.97
C PRO A 180 18.94 18.65 -9.67
N ILE A 181 20.01 17.87 -9.82
CA ILE A 181 21.20 18.19 -10.60
C ILE A 181 21.47 17.01 -11.54
N VAL A 182 21.60 17.28 -12.83
CA VAL A 182 21.97 16.27 -13.83
C VAL A 182 23.24 16.73 -14.52
N GLU A 183 24.28 15.92 -14.47
CA GLU A 183 25.53 16.20 -15.15
C GLU A 183 25.95 15.06 -16.06
N ARG A 184 26.38 15.37 -17.27
CA ARG A 184 27.09 14.40 -18.09
C ARG A 184 28.46 14.13 -17.47
N ALA A 185 28.77 12.86 -17.24
CA ALA A 185 30.03 12.41 -16.68
C ALA A 185 30.87 11.74 -17.76
N SER A 186 32.19 11.88 -17.65
CA SER A 186 33.13 11.01 -18.37
C SER A 186 33.04 9.58 -17.85
N GLN A 187 33.57 8.62 -18.62
CA GLN A 187 33.45 7.21 -18.28
C GLN A 187 34.25 6.83 -17.01
N GLY A 188 33.69 5.92 -16.23
CA GLY A 188 34.33 5.31 -15.06
C GLY A 188 34.39 6.22 -13.83
N ALA A 189 35.02 5.69 -12.77
CA ALA A 189 35.09 6.33 -11.45
C ALA A 189 35.72 7.75 -11.47
N ALA A 190 36.66 8.00 -12.39
CA ALA A 190 37.28 9.32 -12.52
C ALA A 190 36.29 10.39 -12.99
N GLY A 191 35.38 10.05 -13.90
CA GLY A 191 34.35 10.97 -14.37
C GLY A 191 33.28 11.22 -13.32
N LEU A 192 32.86 10.18 -12.61
CA LEU A 192 31.97 10.30 -11.44
C LEU A 192 32.56 11.26 -10.39
N LEU A 193 33.83 11.06 -10.02
CA LEU A 193 34.51 11.90 -9.04
C LEU A 193 34.64 13.36 -9.49
N ALA A 194 34.89 13.59 -10.78
CA ALA A 194 34.96 14.94 -11.33
C ALA A 194 33.61 15.66 -11.27
N SER A 195 32.51 14.95 -11.53
CA SER A 195 31.15 15.51 -11.39
C SER A 195 30.80 15.80 -9.93
N LEU A 196 31.02 14.86 -9.02
CA LEU A 196 30.79 15.07 -7.58
C LEU A 196 31.59 16.26 -7.03
N ARG A 197 32.86 16.41 -7.44
CA ARG A 197 33.67 17.57 -7.05
C ARG A 197 33.09 18.88 -7.53
N ARG A 198 32.58 18.95 -8.76
CA ARG A 198 31.94 20.17 -9.30
C ARG A 198 30.69 20.52 -8.50
N THR A 199 29.86 19.53 -8.16
CA THR A 199 28.71 19.72 -7.29
C THR A 199 29.12 20.25 -5.91
N PHE A 200 30.10 19.63 -5.25
CA PHE A 200 30.52 20.05 -3.91
C PHE A 200 31.22 21.41 -3.87
N ILE A 201 31.94 21.80 -4.93
CA ILE A 201 32.49 23.15 -5.05
C ILE A 201 31.37 24.20 -5.19
N THR A 202 30.27 23.84 -5.87
CA THR A 202 29.18 24.77 -6.17
C THR A 202 28.23 24.95 -4.99
N PHE A 203 27.87 23.85 -4.33
CA PHE A 203 26.80 23.82 -3.32
C PHE A 203 27.28 23.55 -1.90
N GLY A 204 28.59 23.29 -1.72
CA GLY A 204 29.16 22.85 -0.45
C GLY A 204 29.30 21.32 -0.38
N ILE A 205 30.13 20.87 0.56
CA ILE A 205 30.36 19.45 0.82
C ILE A 205 29.17 18.94 1.65
N ALA A 206 28.50 17.89 1.18
CA ALA A 206 27.40 17.26 1.91
C ALA A 206 27.93 16.43 3.09
N ASP A 207 27.17 16.40 4.20
CA ASP A 207 27.45 15.53 5.35
C ASP A 207 27.18 14.05 5.00
N GLU A 208 26.15 13.82 4.17
CA GLU A 208 25.73 12.49 3.71
C GLU A 208 25.57 12.46 2.18
N LEU A 209 26.18 11.46 1.53
CA LEU A 209 25.89 11.08 0.16
C LEU A 209 25.39 9.63 0.12
N SER A 210 24.16 9.45 -0.34
CA SER A 210 23.53 8.14 -0.55
C SER A 210 23.52 7.80 -2.03
N SER A 211 23.95 6.60 -2.41
CA SER A 211 23.91 6.09 -3.79
C SER A 211 23.53 4.62 -3.77
N ASP A 212 22.81 4.17 -4.80
CA ASP A 212 22.70 2.73 -5.02
C ASP A 212 24.05 2.20 -5.55
N GLY A 213 24.47 1.08 -4.99
CA GLY A 213 25.76 0.47 -5.34
C GLY A 213 25.60 -0.34 -6.61
N ASP A 214 25.67 0.29 -7.78
CA ASP A 214 25.97 -0.46 -9.00
C ASP A 214 27.45 -0.92 -8.95
N GLY A 215 27.75 -2.03 -9.61
CA GLY A 215 29.04 -2.72 -9.56
C GLY A 215 30.30 -1.87 -9.79
N SER A 216 30.18 -0.63 -10.29
CA SER A 216 31.30 0.27 -10.57
C SER A 216 31.88 0.96 -9.33
N SER A 217 31.09 1.07 -8.24
CA SER A 217 31.55 1.66 -6.96
C SER A 217 32.40 0.69 -6.12
N HIS A 218 32.32 -0.62 -6.39
CA HIS A 218 33.02 -1.67 -5.64
C HIS A 218 34.52 -1.78 -5.95
N GLN A 219 35.07 -0.98 -6.87
CA GLN A 219 36.51 -0.96 -7.17
C GLN A 219 37.30 0.10 -6.38
N LEU A 220 36.65 0.92 -5.55
CA LEU A 220 37.37 1.82 -4.66
C LEU A 220 37.66 1.08 -3.34
N PRO A 221 38.93 0.95 -2.93
CA PRO A 221 39.26 0.29 -1.68
C PRO A 221 38.55 0.99 -0.52
N PRO A 222 38.20 0.27 0.57
CA PRO A 222 37.66 0.85 1.79
C PRO A 222 38.78 1.59 2.53
N ARG A 223 39.31 2.65 1.91
CA ARG A 223 40.11 3.65 2.58
C ARG A 223 39.17 4.79 2.89
N ARG A 224 38.90 4.97 4.18
CA ARG A 224 38.36 6.18 4.80
C ARG A 224 38.73 7.40 3.95
N PHE A 225 37.75 7.97 3.26
CA PHE A 225 37.91 9.29 2.64
C PHE A 225 37.95 10.31 3.79
N PHE A 226 39.15 10.54 4.33
CA PHE A 226 39.42 11.70 5.18
C PHE A 226 39.58 12.92 4.26
N LEU A 227 38.46 13.47 3.83
CA LEU A 227 38.31 14.89 3.52
C LEU A 227 36.99 15.31 4.16
N ILE A 228 37.07 15.62 5.46
CA ILE A 228 36.04 16.31 6.26
C ILE A 228 34.66 15.62 6.19
N GLY A 229 34.42 14.66 7.09
CA GLY A 229 33.08 14.40 7.63
C GLY A 229 32.02 13.71 6.77
N VAL A 230 32.27 13.36 5.50
CA VAL A 230 31.22 12.76 4.64
C VAL A 230 31.02 11.27 4.92
N TYR A 231 29.80 10.86 5.30
CA TYR A 231 29.36 9.46 5.34
C TYR A 231 28.77 9.06 3.99
N ILE A 232 29.33 7.99 3.38
CA ILE A 232 28.76 7.36 2.19
C ILE A 232 27.94 6.16 2.65
N ILE A 233 26.63 6.22 2.43
CA ILE A 233 25.73 5.09 2.68
C ILE A 233 25.49 4.40 1.33
N VAL A 234 25.99 3.17 1.20
CA VAL A 234 25.65 2.29 0.07
C VAL A 234 24.47 1.45 0.50
N CYS A 235 23.29 1.74 -0.04
CA CYS A 235 22.11 0.91 0.16
C CYS A 235 22.20 -0.31 -0.77
N HIS A 236 22.45 -1.49 -0.21
CA HIS A 236 22.16 -2.75 -0.90
C HIS A 236 20.66 -3.01 -0.80
N GLN A 237 19.99 -3.17 -1.95
CA GLN A 237 18.64 -3.75 -2.02
C GLN A 237 18.68 -5.25 -1.75
#